data_AF-A0A2M7RRX8-F1
#
_entry.id   AF-A0A2M7RRX8-F1
#
_cell.length_a   1.000
_cell.length_b   1.000
_cell.length_c   1.000
_cell.angle_alpha   90.00
_cell.angle_beta   90.00
_cell.angle_gamma   90.00
#
_symmetry.space_group_name_H-M   'P 1'
#
loop_
_entity.id
_entity.type
_entity.pdbx_description
1 polymer ?
#
loop_
_entity_poly.entity_id
_entity_poly.type
_entity_poly.pdbx_seq_one_letter_code
_entity_poly.pdbx_strand_id
1 'polypeptide(L)'
;DRIISYPAPPPPHSIPSEVKPAREIPTIINNFGRTPEIVPNQQINDSYKEQEAMQKKLSEMTSEKDALLKQLDNLKRELETAEKPNIIRPSNSTETRREPTIKTITGKAEIINELGLPNLPQTPNLIIGVIKDSQKKFLPNIIITVKDNKGMPLRAFKTNKLGQFASATPLSNGTFNLEIEDPLKRYIFDIAQITLSGKIFLPIEIIAKGEREILREKLSKEIFGNPNI
;
A
#
# COMPACT_ATOMS: atom_id res chain seq x y z
N ASP A 1 -26.99 39.47 31.93
CA ASP A 1 -27.95 38.37 31.73
C ASP A 1 -28.39 38.24 30.28
N ARG A 2 -27.90 37.20 29.58
CA ARG A 2 -28.43 36.74 28.29
C ARG A 2 -28.78 35.26 28.46
N ILE A 3 -30.06 34.96 28.61
CA ILE A 3 -30.56 33.59 28.76
C ILE A 3 -30.80 33.02 27.36
N ILE A 4 -30.09 31.94 27.05
CA ILE A 4 -30.24 31.17 25.81
C ILE A 4 -31.44 30.24 25.97
N SER A 5 -32.43 30.37 25.11
CA SER A 5 -33.62 29.51 25.05
C SER A 5 -33.33 28.27 24.19
N TYR A 6 -33.49 27.07 24.74
CA TYR A 6 -33.42 25.82 23.98
C TYR A 6 -34.83 25.41 23.49
N PRO A 7 -34.97 24.90 22.25
CA PRO A 7 -36.24 24.35 21.78
C PRO A 7 -36.53 22.96 22.40
N ALA A 8 -37.82 22.67 22.59
CA ALA A 8 -38.32 21.43 23.20
C ALA A 8 -38.05 20.17 22.35
N PRO A 9 -37.87 18.99 22.98
CA PRO A 9 -37.65 17.73 22.27
C PRO A 9 -38.93 17.20 21.61
N PRO A 10 -38.81 16.43 20.51
CA PRO A 10 -39.96 15.84 19.82
C PRO A 10 -40.58 14.67 20.64
N PRO A 11 -41.89 14.40 20.46
CA PRO A 11 -42.58 13.35 21.19
C PRO A 11 -42.20 11.93 20.70
N PRO A 12 -42.30 10.91 21.57
CA PRO A 12 -41.96 9.53 21.24
C PRO A 12 -42.97 8.89 20.27
N HIS A 13 -42.47 8.04 19.36
CA HIS A 13 -43.30 7.27 18.43
C HIS A 13 -43.95 6.06 19.12
N SER A 14 -45.27 5.96 19.03
CA SER A 14 -46.06 4.83 19.53
C SER A 14 -46.08 3.67 18.53
N ILE A 15 -45.74 2.46 18.99
CA ILE A 15 -45.86 1.21 18.24
C ILE A 15 -47.32 0.70 18.35
N PRO A 16 -48.06 0.44 17.27
CA PRO A 16 -49.34 -0.25 17.37
C PRO A 16 -49.13 -1.77 17.42
N SER A 17 -49.52 -2.39 18.53
CA SER A 17 -49.73 -3.83 18.64
C SER A 17 -51.15 -4.17 18.19
N GLU A 18 -51.32 -4.84 17.05
CA GLU A 18 -52.59 -5.45 16.68
C GLU A 18 -52.35 -6.89 16.18
N VAL A 19 -52.70 -7.86 17.01
CA VAL A 19 -52.73 -9.30 16.71
C VAL A 19 -54.10 -9.62 16.11
N LYS A 20 -54.15 -10.24 14.93
CA LYS A 20 -55.36 -10.86 14.35
C LYS A 20 -55.15 -12.35 14.06
N PRO A 21 -56.18 -13.19 14.26
CA PRO A 21 -56.03 -14.64 14.40
C PRO A 21 -55.83 -15.38 13.07
N ALA A 22 -55.32 -16.61 13.20
CA ALA A 22 -55.04 -17.56 12.13
C ALA A 22 -56.25 -17.79 11.21
N ARG A 23 -56.02 -17.78 9.89
CA ARG A 23 -57.01 -18.21 8.89
C ARG A 23 -56.78 -19.68 8.55
N GLU A 24 -57.82 -20.46 8.74
CA GLU A 24 -57.98 -21.87 8.42
C GLU A 24 -57.95 -22.11 6.89
N ILE A 25 -57.55 -23.32 6.51
CA ILE A 25 -57.28 -23.81 5.16
C ILE A 25 -58.59 -24.03 4.39
N PRO A 26 -58.80 -23.46 3.18
CA PRO A 26 -59.90 -23.88 2.32
C PRO A 26 -59.54 -25.03 1.38
N THR A 27 -60.41 -26.03 1.43
CA THR A 27 -60.55 -27.25 0.64
C THR A 27 -60.48 -27.05 -0.88
N ILE A 28 -59.84 -28.00 -1.56
CA ILE A 28 -59.79 -28.12 -3.03
C ILE A 28 -61.20 -28.35 -3.59
N ILE A 29 -61.61 -27.50 -4.54
CA ILE A 29 -62.75 -27.76 -5.42
C ILE A 29 -62.31 -27.53 -6.86
N ASN A 30 -62.42 -28.58 -7.66
CA ASN A 30 -62.06 -28.65 -9.08
C ASN A 30 -62.86 -27.67 -9.93
N ASN A 31 -62.17 -26.89 -10.78
CA ASN A 31 -62.76 -26.25 -11.95
C ASN A 31 -61.97 -26.62 -13.21
N PHE A 32 -62.62 -27.42 -14.05
CA PHE A 32 -62.23 -27.73 -15.42
C PHE A 32 -62.15 -26.46 -16.27
N GLY A 33 -61.07 -26.32 -17.05
CA GLY A 33 -60.99 -25.37 -18.16
C GLY A 33 -59.89 -24.33 -18.09
N ARG A 34 -58.61 -24.73 -17.93
CA ARG A 34 -57.47 -24.02 -18.52
C ARG A 34 -56.42 -25.02 -18.94
N THR A 35 -56.04 -24.97 -20.20
CA THR A 35 -54.88 -25.67 -20.77
C THR A 35 -53.63 -25.40 -19.92
N PRO A 36 -52.84 -26.43 -19.54
CA PRO A 36 -51.56 -26.17 -18.90
C PRO A 36 -50.64 -25.51 -19.91
N GLU A 37 -50.29 -24.25 -19.64
CA GLU A 37 -49.23 -23.56 -20.36
C GLU A 37 -47.91 -24.27 -19.99
N ILE A 38 -47.35 -25.00 -20.95
CA ILE A 38 -46.09 -25.72 -20.79
C ILE A 38 -45.00 -24.64 -20.67
N VAL A 39 -44.52 -24.42 -19.45
CA VAL A 39 -43.33 -23.59 -19.22
C VAL A 39 -42.17 -24.22 -20.00
N PRO A 40 -41.48 -23.51 -20.90
CA PRO A 40 -40.48 -24.12 -21.77
C PRO A 40 -39.34 -24.78 -20.96
N ASN A 41 -39.12 -26.08 -21.16
CA ASN A 41 -38.04 -26.87 -20.55
C ASN A 41 -36.63 -26.24 -20.68
N GLN A 42 -36.44 -25.31 -21.62
CA GLN A 42 -35.17 -24.63 -21.87
C GLN A 42 -34.71 -23.75 -20.69
N GLN A 43 -35.61 -23.01 -20.05
CA GLN A 43 -35.23 -22.05 -18.99
C GLN A 43 -34.80 -22.76 -17.70
N ILE A 44 -35.37 -23.94 -17.44
CA ILE A 44 -34.96 -24.84 -16.37
C ILE A 44 -33.56 -25.42 -16.68
N ASN A 45 -33.32 -25.86 -17.92
CA ASN A 45 -32.02 -26.40 -18.35
C ASN A 45 -30.88 -25.38 -18.28
N ASP A 46 -31.14 -24.11 -18.63
CA ASP A 46 -30.14 -23.04 -18.54
C ASP A 46 -29.75 -22.74 -17.08
N SER A 47 -30.72 -22.77 -16.17
CA SER A 47 -30.46 -22.58 -14.73
C SER A 47 -29.59 -23.68 -14.13
N TYR A 48 -29.81 -24.94 -14.51
CA TYR A 48 -28.98 -26.07 -14.08
C TYR A 48 -27.55 -25.97 -14.63
N LYS A 49 -27.41 -25.52 -15.88
CA LYS A 49 -26.11 -25.33 -16.52
C LYS A 49 -25.29 -24.22 -15.85
N GLU A 50 -25.94 -23.14 -15.41
CA GLU A 50 -25.29 -22.06 -14.67
C GLU A 50 -24.87 -22.50 -13.25
N GLN A 51 -25.71 -23.31 -12.57
CA GLN A 51 -25.37 -23.91 -11.27
C GLN A 51 -24.15 -24.84 -11.38
N GLU A 52 -24.05 -25.67 -12.42
CA GLU A 52 -22.88 -26.53 -12.66
C GLU A 52 -21.62 -25.72 -12.94
N ALA A 53 -21.71 -24.67 -13.77
CA ALA A 53 -20.59 -23.78 -14.04
C ALA A 53 -20.09 -23.08 -12.77
N MET A 54 -21.01 -22.66 -11.91
CA MET A 54 -20.70 -22.03 -10.63
C MET A 54 -20.04 -23.02 -9.66
N GLN A 55 -20.57 -24.24 -9.53
CA GLN A 55 -19.97 -25.28 -8.69
C GLN A 55 -18.58 -25.67 -9.18
N LYS A 56 -18.39 -25.79 -10.50
CA LYS A 56 -17.08 -26.03 -11.09
C LYS A 56 -16.10 -24.91 -10.75
N LYS A 57 -16.52 -23.65 -10.89
CA LYS A 57 -15.68 -22.49 -10.54
C LYS A 57 -15.33 -22.43 -9.05
N LEU A 58 -16.27 -22.79 -8.18
CA LEU A 58 -16.01 -22.91 -6.74
C LEU A 58 -14.97 -24.00 -6.46
N SER A 59 -15.11 -25.18 -7.07
CA SER A 59 -14.15 -26.28 -6.91
C SER A 59 -12.74 -25.91 -7.40
N GLU A 60 -12.65 -25.20 -8.52
CA GLU A 60 -11.39 -24.74 -9.09
C GLU A 60 -10.72 -23.71 -8.19
N MET A 61 -11.47 -22.71 -7.70
CA MET A 61 -10.96 -21.73 -6.73
C MET A 61 -10.51 -22.38 -5.41
N THR A 62 -11.23 -23.40 -4.93
CA THR A 62 -10.80 -24.13 -3.72
C THR A 62 -9.50 -24.89 -3.96
N SER A 63 -9.34 -25.52 -5.13
CA SER A 63 -8.12 -26.23 -5.47
C SER A 63 -6.91 -25.29 -5.64
N GLU A 64 -7.13 -24.11 -6.22
CA GLU A 64 -6.12 -23.08 -6.39
C GLU A 64 -5.69 -22.50 -5.04
N LYS A 65 -6.65 -22.22 -4.16
CA LYS A 65 -6.39 -21.80 -2.77
C LYS A 65 -5.52 -22.82 -2.04
N ASP A 66 -5.83 -24.11 -2.14
CA ASP A 66 -5.07 -25.16 -1.46
C ASP A 66 -3.66 -25.31 -2.03
N ALA A 67 -3.48 -25.12 -3.35
CA ALA A 67 -2.16 -25.12 -3.98
C ALA A 67 -1.31 -23.93 -3.50
N LEU A 68 -1.89 -22.72 -3.42
CA LEU A 68 -1.22 -21.53 -2.92
C LEU A 68 -0.81 -21.68 -1.44
N LEU A 69 -1.66 -22.29 -0.61
CA LEU A 69 -1.32 -22.56 0.79
C LEU A 69 -0.11 -23.48 0.93
N LYS A 70 -0.01 -24.52 0.08
CA LYS A 70 1.17 -25.40 0.05
C LYS A 70 2.43 -24.65 -0.41
N GLN A 71 2.31 -23.76 -1.40
CA GLN A 71 3.43 -22.93 -1.83
C GLN A 71 3.91 -21.99 -0.72
N LEU A 72 2.97 -21.39 0.03
CA LEU A 72 3.31 -20.54 1.17
C LEU A 72 4.00 -21.33 2.30
N ASP A 73 3.55 -22.56 2.59
CA ASP A 73 4.22 -23.40 3.59
C ASP A 73 5.63 -23.78 3.16
N ASN A 74 5.83 -24.12 1.87
CA ASN A 74 7.14 -24.45 1.33
C ASN A 74 8.10 -23.25 1.37
N LEU A 75 7.66 -22.05 0.93
CA LEU A 75 8.47 -20.84 1.00
C LEU A 75 8.85 -20.48 2.44
N LYS A 76 7.90 -20.64 3.37
CA LYS A 76 8.16 -20.39 4.79
C LYS A 76 9.24 -21.33 5.34
N ARG A 77 9.16 -22.63 5.02
CA ARG A 77 10.18 -23.61 5.42
C ARG A 77 11.54 -23.30 4.80
N GLU A 78 11.58 -22.90 3.53
CA GLU A 78 12.82 -22.51 2.84
C GLU A 78 13.50 -21.33 3.54
N LEU A 79 12.73 -20.29 3.90
CA LEU A 79 13.20 -19.14 4.67
C LEU A 79 13.67 -19.51 6.09
N GLU A 80 13.00 -20.45 6.76
CA GLU A 80 13.40 -20.93 8.09
C GLU A 80 14.66 -21.81 8.06
N THR A 81 14.88 -22.57 6.98
CA THR A 81 16.11 -23.38 6.80
C THR A 81 17.33 -22.56 6.39
N ALA A 82 17.15 -21.32 5.93
CA ALA A 82 18.23 -20.42 5.52
C ALA A 82 18.92 -19.72 6.71
N GLU A 83 18.47 -19.92 7.95
CA GLU A 83 19.05 -19.28 9.14
C GLU A 83 19.52 -20.29 10.21
N LYS A 84 20.77 -20.81 10.08
CA LYS A 84 21.81 -20.92 11.14
C LYS A 84 23.05 -21.76 10.72
N PRO A 85 24.23 -21.53 11.33
CA PRO A 85 25.47 -21.27 10.60
C PRO A 85 26.50 -22.42 10.63
N ASN A 86 27.46 -22.38 9.70
CA ASN A 86 28.81 -22.88 9.97
C ASN A 86 29.86 -21.90 9.41
N ILE A 87 30.85 -21.57 10.24
CA ILE A 87 31.87 -20.55 9.99
C ILE A 87 33.11 -21.22 9.37
N ILE A 88 33.91 -20.39 8.67
CA ILE A 88 35.32 -20.50 8.27
C ILE A 88 35.58 -20.89 6.79
N ARG A 89 35.76 -19.88 5.91
CA ARG A 89 37.06 -19.44 5.32
C ARG A 89 36.84 -18.34 4.26
N PRO A 90 37.84 -17.45 4.02
CA PRO A 90 37.64 -16.19 3.32
C PRO A 90 37.61 -16.42 1.81
N SER A 91 36.54 -15.97 1.17
CA SER A 91 36.49 -15.79 -0.27
C SER A 91 36.16 -14.34 -0.57
N ASN A 92 37.14 -13.65 -1.14
CA ASN A 92 37.02 -12.34 -1.71
C ASN A 92 36.03 -12.41 -2.89
N SER A 93 34.90 -11.73 -2.75
CA SER A 93 34.11 -11.09 -3.82
C SER A 93 32.74 -10.76 -3.26
N THR A 94 32.60 -9.57 -2.69
CA THR A 94 31.27 -8.96 -2.54
C THR A 94 31.15 -7.85 -3.55
N GLU A 95 30.64 -8.24 -4.72
CA GLU A 95 29.92 -7.33 -5.60
C GLU A 95 28.96 -6.51 -4.74
N THR A 96 29.22 -5.21 -4.63
CA THR A 96 28.35 -4.28 -3.94
C THR A 96 27.11 -4.08 -4.80
N ARG A 97 26.16 -5.02 -4.70
CA ARG A 97 24.76 -4.74 -5.01
C ARG A 97 24.38 -3.61 -4.05
N ARG A 98 24.26 -2.39 -4.58
CA ARG A 98 23.70 -1.26 -3.86
C ARG A 98 22.34 -1.70 -3.35
N GLU A 99 22.26 -2.05 -2.08
CA GLU A 99 20.98 -2.26 -1.44
C GLU A 99 20.23 -0.93 -1.54
N PRO A 100 19.00 -0.91 -2.09
CA PRO A 100 18.20 0.30 -2.01
C PRO A 100 17.97 0.60 -0.53
N THR A 101 18.39 1.78 -0.07
CA THR A 101 18.14 2.31 1.28
C THR A 101 16.64 2.40 1.61
N ILE A 102 15.77 2.26 0.60
CA ILE A 102 14.32 2.28 0.75
C ILE A 102 13.84 0.90 1.19
N LYS A 103 13.72 0.72 2.50
CA LYS A 103 12.91 -0.36 3.09
C LYS A 103 11.44 0.01 2.89
N THR A 104 10.72 -0.73 2.05
CA THR A 104 9.26 -0.65 2.04
C THR A 104 8.76 -1.45 3.23
N ILE A 105 8.51 -0.76 4.34
CA ILE A 105 8.05 -1.38 5.59
C ILE A 105 6.57 -1.75 5.41
N THR A 106 6.24 -3.02 5.56
CA THR A 106 4.87 -3.52 5.41
C THR A 106 4.11 -3.31 6.72
N GLY A 107 3.74 -2.06 7.03
CA GLY A 107 3.01 -1.73 8.25
C GLY A 107 2.41 -0.33 8.19
N LYS A 108 1.19 -0.20 7.66
CA LYS A 108 0.54 1.11 7.39
C LYS A 108 0.60 2.09 8.57
N ALA A 109 0.46 1.64 9.82
CA ALA A 109 0.49 2.51 11.00
C ALA A 109 1.90 2.80 11.52
N GLU A 110 2.79 1.81 11.48
CA GLU A 110 4.18 1.93 11.96
C GLU A 110 4.99 2.88 11.09
N ILE A 111 4.81 2.83 9.76
CA ILE A 111 5.44 3.75 8.80
C ILE A 111 5.10 5.22 9.15
N ILE A 112 3.86 5.51 9.55
CA ILE A 112 3.43 6.90 9.84
C ILE A 112 4.17 7.44 11.06
N ASN A 113 4.26 6.61 12.12
CA ASN A 113 4.90 6.98 13.37
C ASN A 113 6.42 7.10 13.22
N GLU A 114 7.06 6.17 12.51
CA GLU A 114 8.50 6.21 12.26
C GLU A 114 8.91 7.38 11.35
N LEU A 115 8.06 7.71 10.38
CA LEU A 115 8.31 8.79 9.43
C LEU A 115 7.86 10.17 9.97
N GLY A 116 7.15 10.19 11.10
CA GLY A 116 6.62 11.39 11.73
C GLY A 116 5.58 12.11 10.86
N LEU A 117 4.84 11.38 10.02
CA LEU A 117 3.80 11.94 9.17
C LEU A 117 2.46 11.99 9.91
N PRO A 118 1.54 12.92 9.58
CA PRO A 118 0.25 12.98 10.24
C PRO A 118 -0.71 11.87 9.76
N ASN A 119 -0.72 11.57 8.45
CA ASN A 119 -1.64 10.61 7.83
C ASN A 119 -1.02 9.98 6.57
N LEU A 120 -1.50 8.78 6.19
CA LEU A 120 -1.18 8.18 4.90
C LEU A 120 -1.92 8.86 3.75
N PRO A 121 -1.30 8.94 2.56
CA PRO A 121 -1.99 9.41 1.36
C PRO A 121 -3.17 8.50 1.04
N GLN A 122 -4.35 9.09 0.87
CA GLN A 122 -5.55 8.42 0.33
C GLN A 122 -5.70 8.66 -1.18
N THR A 123 -4.87 9.55 -1.74
CA THR A 123 -4.92 9.97 -3.12
C THR A 123 -3.85 9.24 -3.94
N PRO A 124 -4.20 8.67 -5.10
CA PRO A 124 -3.23 8.06 -6.00
C PRO A 124 -2.17 9.05 -6.49
N ASN A 125 -0.97 8.53 -6.81
CA ASN A 125 0.14 9.29 -7.39
C ASN A 125 0.54 10.56 -6.61
N LEU A 126 0.24 10.61 -5.32
CA LEU A 126 0.65 11.69 -4.45
C LEU A 126 2.00 11.34 -3.83
N ILE A 127 3.03 12.13 -4.14
CA ILE A 127 4.36 11.95 -3.57
C ILE A 127 4.39 12.62 -2.19
N ILE A 128 4.68 11.85 -1.16
CA ILE A 128 4.89 12.34 0.22
C ILE A 128 6.16 11.67 0.75
N GLY A 129 6.94 12.37 1.55
CA GLY A 129 8.08 11.76 2.20
C GLY A 129 8.70 12.61 3.28
N VAL A 130 9.76 12.06 3.87
CA VAL A 130 10.60 12.76 4.85
C VAL A 130 12.07 12.55 4.52
N ILE A 131 12.88 13.53 4.89
CA ILE A 131 14.32 13.49 4.74
C ILE A 131 14.98 13.57 6.12
N LYS A 132 15.90 12.64 6.39
CA LYS A 132 16.69 12.57 7.62
C LYS A 132 18.17 12.32 7.28
N ASP A 133 19.06 12.51 8.23
CA ASP A 133 20.45 12.04 8.14
C ASP A 133 20.63 10.62 8.73
N SER A 134 21.85 10.09 8.67
CA SER A 134 22.20 8.77 9.24
C SER A 134 22.01 8.70 10.77
N GLN A 135 21.86 9.84 11.45
CA GLN A 135 21.55 9.93 12.88
C GLN A 135 20.05 10.09 13.16
N LYS A 136 19.20 9.87 12.14
CA LYS A 136 17.73 10.04 12.18
C LYS A 136 17.27 11.48 12.46
N LYS A 137 18.14 12.48 12.28
CA LYS A 137 17.76 13.89 12.44
C LYS A 137 17.08 14.38 11.16
N PHE A 138 15.91 15.00 11.30
CA PHE A 138 15.17 15.58 10.18
C PHE A 138 15.92 16.75 9.54
N LEU A 139 15.89 16.80 8.20
CA LEU A 139 16.63 17.79 7.42
C LEU A 139 15.69 18.82 6.78
N PRO A 140 15.62 20.05 7.32
CA PRO A 140 14.81 21.12 6.75
C PRO A 140 15.52 21.85 5.61
N ASN A 141 14.73 22.52 4.76
CA ASN A 141 15.21 23.35 3.65
C ASN A 141 15.98 22.59 2.55
N ILE A 142 15.80 21.28 2.44
CA ILE A 142 16.32 20.47 1.35
C ILE A 142 15.40 20.62 0.14
N ILE A 143 15.98 20.70 -1.06
CA ILE A 143 15.26 20.83 -2.32
C ILE A 143 15.18 19.45 -2.99
N ILE A 144 13.96 19.04 -3.36
CA ILE A 144 13.70 17.81 -4.11
C ILE A 144 13.15 18.21 -5.47
N THR A 145 13.82 17.85 -6.55
CA THR A 145 13.38 18.07 -7.92
C THR A 145 12.92 16.75 -8.52
N VAL A 146 11.68 16.71 -8.98
CA VAL A 146 11.11 15.59 -9.74
C VAL A 146 11.38 15.84 -11.22
N LYS A 147 12.15 14.95 -11.84
CA LYS A 147 12.48 14.97 -13.27
C LYS A 147 11.76 13.85 -14.01
N ASP A 148 11.35 14.10 -15.24
CA ASP A 148 10.86 13.05 -16.13
C ASP A 148 12.01 12.11 -16.59
N ASN A 149 11.66 11.12 -17.42
CA ASN A 149 12.64 10.20 -18.01
C ASN A 149 13.62 10.86 -18.99
N LYS A 150 13.32 12.08 -19.46
CA LYS A 150 14.19 12.89 -20.32
C LYS A 150 15.07 13.86 -19.50
N GLY A 151 14.94 13.84 -18.16
CA GLY A 151 15.68 14.71 -17.25
C GLY A 151 15.08 16.12 -17.10
N MET A 152 13.92 16.39 -17.68
CA MET A 152 13.27 17.70 -17.56
C MET A 152 12.62 17.85 -16.18
N PRO A 153 12.89 18.96 -15.45
CA PRO A 153 12.28 19.18 -14.14
C PRO A 153 10.79 19.49 -14.30
N LEU A 154 9.94 18.70 -13.65
CA LEU A 154 8.49 18.87 -13.64
C LEU A 154 8.01 19.65 -12.42
N ARG A 155 8.58 19.35 -11.25
CA ARG A 155 8.22 19.96 -9.97
C ARG A 155 9.41 20.00 -9.03
N ALA A 156 9.41 20.97 -8.12
CA ALA A 156 10.35 21.03 -7.02
C ALA A 156 9.61 21.18 -5.69
N PHE A 157 10.13 20.56 -4.64
CA PHE A 157 9.62 20.62 -3.28
C PHE A 157 10.73 21.09 -2.34
N LYS A 158 10.33 21.74 -1.26
CA LYS A 158 11.23 22.12 -0.18
C LYS A 158 10.77 21.44 1.11
N THR A 159 11.70 20.84 1.85
CA THR A 159 11.35 20.22 3.12
C THR A 159 11.04 21.25 4.20
N ASN A 160 10.05 20.95 5.04
CA ASN A 160 9.68 21.76 6.21
C ASN A 160 10.63 21.51 7.40
N LYS A 161 10.33 22.11 8.56
CA LYS A 161 11.12 21.95 9.80
C LYS A 161 11.26 20.49 10.27
N LEU A 162 10.29 19.64 9.93
CA LEU A 162 10.25 18.22 10.27
C LEU A 162 10.81 17.35 9.12
N GLY A 163 11.51 17.96 8.14
CA GLY A 163 12.08 17.25 7.00
C GLY A 163 11.05 16.71 6.03
N GLN A 164 9.77 17.04 6.19
CA GLN A 164 8.69 16.48 5.38
C GLN A 164 8.53 17.27 4.09
N PHE A 165 8.11 16.57 3.04
CA PHE A 165 7.68 17.15 1.77
C PHE A 165 6.46 16.40 1.23
N ALA A 166 5.63 17.11 0.47
CA ALA A 166 4.47 16.53 -0.19
C ALA A 166 4.16 17.29 -1.48
N SER A 167 3.68 16.58 -2.49
CA SER A 167 3.08 17.22 -3.65
C SER A 167 1.69 17.75 -3.30
N ALA A 168 1.35 18.95 -3.77
CA ALA A 168 0.03 19.52 -3.57
C ALA A 168 -1.04 18.83 -4.44
N THR A 169 -0.64 18.30 -5.59
CA THR A 169 -1.54 17.62 -6.54
C THR A 169 -0.92 16.30 -6.99
N PRO A 170 -1.73 15.31 -7.41
CA PRO A 170 -1.21 14.09 -8.01
C PRO A 170 -0.35 14.36 -9.25
N LEU A 171 0.63 13.50 -9.48
CA LEU A 171 1.37 13.46 -10.75
C LEU A 171 0.70 12.46 -11.70
N SER A 172 0.98 12.59 -13.00
CA SER A 172 0.58 11.60 -13.99
C SER A 172 1.29 10.26 -13.76
N ASN A 173 0.72 9.19 -14.31
CA ASN A 173 1.40 7.90 -14.35
C ASN A 173 2.71 8.03 -15.12
N GLY A 174 3.75 7.33 -14.66
CA GLY A 174 5.06 7.39 -15.28
C GLY A 174 6.19 7.10 -14.31
N THR A 175 7.40 7.14 -14.86
CA THR A 175 8.64 6.94 -14.14
C THR A 175 9.36 8.27 -14.02
N PHE A 176 9.79 8.60 -12.81
CA PHE A 176 10.41 9.88 -12.50
C PHE A 176 11.71 9.68 -11.72
N ASN A 177 12.65 10.57 -11.93
CA ASN A 177 13.87 10.65 -11.13
C ASN A 177 13.73 11.76 -10.09
N LEU A 178 14.14 11.47 -8.87
CA LEU A 178 14.22 12.41 -7.77
C LEU A 178 15.68 12.83 -7.62
N GLU A 179 15.92 14.12 -7.83
CA GLU A 179 17.19 14.77 -7.55
C GLU A 179 17.04 15.59 -6.29
N ILE A 180 17.91 15.36 -5.32
CA ILE A 180 17.84 16.01 -4.00
C ILE A 180 19.12 16.80 -3.78
N GLU A 181 18.97 18.05 -3.36
CA GLU A 181 20.07 18.98 -3.12
C GLU A 181 19.91 19.68 -1.77
N ASP A 182 21.02 19.78 -1.02
CA ASP A 182 21.15 20.71 0.10
C ASP A 182 21.74 22.02 -0.41
N PRO A 183 21.02 23.17 -0.36
CA PRO A 183 21.56 24.47 -0.75
C PRO A 183 22.84 24.86 0.02
N LEU A 184 23.02 24.31 1.22
CA LEU A 184 24.21 24.54 2.06
C LEU A 184 25.32 23.50 1.83
N LYS A 185 25.11 22.50 0.98
CA LYS A 185 26.07 21.46 0.58
C LYS A 185 26.67 20.65 1.75
N ARG A 186 25.94 20.51 2.85
CA ARG A 186 26.38 19.73 4.04
C ARG A 186 26.02 18.25 3.95
N TYR A 187 25.06 17.94 3.08
CA TYR A 187 24.55 16.59 2.90
C TYR A 187 24.57 16.23 1.41
N ILE A 188 24.90 14.97 1.14
CA ILE A 188 24.74 14.36 -0.19
C ILE A 188 23.63 13.32 -0.14
N PHE A 189 22.99 13.15 -1.28
CA PHE A 189 21.83 12.28 -1.45
C PHE A 189 22.06 11.36 -2.63
N ASP A 190 21.53 10.15 -2.54
CA ASP A 190 21.48 9.23 -3.68
C ASP A 190 20.35 9.62 -4.62
N ILE A 191 20.56 9.42 -5.92
CA ILE A 191 19.50 9.59 -6.93
C ILE A 191 18.51 8.43 -6.77
N ALA A 192 17.22 8.75 -6.66
CA ALA A 192 16.16 7.77 -6.53
C ALA A 192 15.22 7.83 -7.74
N GLN A 193 14.77 6.66 -8.21
CA GLN A 193 13.76 6.55 -9.27
C GLN A 193 12.46 6.03 -8.68
N ILE A 194 11.33 6.64 -9.04
CA ILE A 194 10.00 6.25 -8.59
C ILE A 194 9.09 5.99 -9.78
N THR A 195 8.13 5.07 -9.61
CA THR A 195 7.13 4.74 -10.64
C THR A 195 5.73 4.93 -10.07
N LEU A 196 4.94 5.76 -10.73
CA LEU A 196 3.56 6.07 -10.38
C LEU A 196 2.61 5.36 -11.37
N SER A 197 1.68 4.55 -10.85
CA SER A 197 0.83 3.64 -11.64
C SER A 197 -0.67 3.91 -11.49
N GLY A 198 -1.06 5.05 -10.91
CA GLY A 198 -2.47 5.38 -10.62
C GLY A 198 -2.98 4.73 -9.33
N LYS A 199 -2.06 4.22 -8.51
CA LYS A 199 -2.34 3.63 -7.19
C LYS A 199 -1.86 4.57 -6.08
N ILE A 200 -2.29 4.30 -4.84
CA ILE A 200 -1.74 4.96 -3.65
C ILE A 200 -0.24 4.67 -3.61
N PHE A 201 0.55 5.74 -3.59
CA PHE A 201 2.00 5.66 -3.47
C PHE A 201 2.37 5.85 -2.00
N LEU A 202 3.15 4.92 -1.45
CA LEU A 202 3.52 4.98 -0.04
C LEU A 202 4.50 6.12 0.22
N PRO A 203 4.48 6.70 1.43
CA PRO A 203 5.46 7.70 1.80
C PRO A 203 6.89 7.18 1.69
N ILE A 204 7.80 8.04 1.22
CA ILE A 204 9.22 7.70 1.04
C ILE A 204 10.08 8.30 2.14
N GLU A 205 11.04 7.51 2.62
CA GLU A 205 12.12 7.97 3.49
C GLU A 205 13.39 8.16 2.65
N ILE A 206 14.05 9.30 2.82
CA ILE A 206 15.34 9.59 2.19
C ILE A 206 16.36 9.85 3.30
N ILE A 207 17.45 9.08 3.30
CA ILE A 207 18.56 9.22 4.25
C ILE A 207 19.74 9.89 3.57
N ALA A 208 20.20 10.99 4.15
CA ALA A 208 21.33 11.75 3.66
C ALA A 208 22.64 11.30 4.30
N LYS A 209 23.74 11.36 3.53
CA LYS A 209 25.09 11.22 4.08
C LYS A 209 25.63 12.61 4.42
N GLY A 210 25.99 12.81 5.69
CA GLY A 210 26.58 14.06 6.17
C GLY A 210 28.10 14.11 5.95
N GLU A 211 28.68 15.30 6.09
CA GLU A 211 30.12 15.56 5.91
C GLU A 211 31.05 14.56 6.63
N ARG A 212 30.72 14.17 7.87
CA ARG A 212 31.56 13.24 8.65
C ARG A 212 31.58 11.84 8.05
N GLU A 213 30.44 11.37 7.55
CA GLU A 213 30.31 10.09 6.85
C GLU A 213 31.11 10.12 5.55
N ILE A 214 30.93 11.20 4.78
CA ILE A 214 31.65 11.43 3.52
C ILE A 214 33.16 11.45 3.74
N LEU A 215 33.61 12.13 4.80
CA LEU A 215 35.03 12.21 5.16
C LEU A 215 35.58 10.84 5.58
N ARG A 216 34.82 10.08 6.37
CA ARG A 216 35.18 8.73 6.78
C ARG A 216 35.28 7.79 5.57
N GLU A 217 34.33 7.85 4.65
CA GLU A 217 34.38 7.07 3.40
C GLU A 217 35.61 7.44 2.56
N LYS A 218 35.92 8.74 2.43
CA LYS A 218 37.13 9.22 1.72
C LYS A 218 38.42 8.71 2.37
N LEU A 219 38.57 8.90 3.68
CA LEU A 219 39.75 8.43 4.43
C LEU A 219 39.89 6.92 4.35
N SER A 220 38.79 6.16 4.43
CA SER A 220 38.84 4.70 4.30
C SER A 220 39.33 4.27 2.92
N LYS A 221 38.90 4.94 1.84
CA LYS A 221 39.39 4.67 0.47
C LYS A 221 40.86 5.00 0.30
N GLU A 222 41.35 6.08 0.92
CA GLU A 222 42.77 6.46 0.86
C GLU A 222 43.67 5.51 1.67
N ILE A 223 43.22 5.06 2.85
CA ILE A 223 44.00 4.21 3.75
C ILE A 223 44.03 2.75 3.27
N PHE A 224 42.89 2.22 2.83
CA PHE A 224 42.74 0.79 2.51
C PHE A 224 42.79 0.48 1.00
N GLY A 225 42.89 1.51 0.15
CA GLY A 225 42.80 1.35 -1.31
C GLY A 225 41.41 0.85 -1.74
N ASN A 226 41.12 0.88 -3.04
CA ASN A 226 39.90 0.24 -3.56
C ASN A 226 39.95 -1.26 -3.20
N PRO A 227 39.01 -1.81 -2.41
CA PRO A 227 38.95 -3.25 -2.17
C PRO A 227 38.47 -4.05 -3.39
N ASN A 228 38.36 -3.41 -4.56
CA ASN A 228 37.81 -3.94 -5.81
C ASN A 228 38.82 -3.82 -6.97
N ILE A 229 40.02 -4.36 -6.80
CA ILE A 229 40.94 -4.68 -7.92
C ILE A 229 41.32 -6.15 -7.79
#